data_AF-A0A945EF71-F1
#
_entry.id   AF-A0A945EF71-F1
#
_cell.length_a   1.000
_cell.length_b   1.000
_cell.length_c   1.000
_cell.angle_alpha   90.00
_cell.angle_beta   90.00
_cell.angle_gamma   90.00
#
_symmetry.space_group_name_H-M   'P 1'
#
loop_
_entity.id
_entity.type
_entity.pdbx_description
1 polymer ?
#
loop_
_entity_poly.entity_id
_entity_poly.type
_entity_poly.pdbx_seq_one_letter_code
_entity_poly.pdbx_strand_id
1 'polypeptide(L)'
;MKLIIYHSGFIGDVIVCGQNFARALALHFPKAKIDIMIQSKVSYIKDIIDPLQIFNEILIGDYDDYESIECQYDKSFILDSFIYPEGHLRAPFVKANIPFEIFPLTLKISKKQIGVASKIIKNMSISMGSKIIAIQDDMNRKWDEKKVEELKSRLSKIATIVVIGPKVVHNSCSAPLTFLESVALIQKADLFVGIDSGIAHGAALSGTQTILIPPIHPESWISPTEYANLNRKEKKHISIRPDKENFCGHYFCLKGDKRGGTNPPHGDPKKTKCPIFKKKYLFKGESCFMKIGVEVFYKTVIKELY
;
A
#
# COMPACT_ATOMS: atom_id res chain seq x y z
N MET A 1 -14.76 8.10 -26.20
CA MET A 1 -15.01 8.73 -24.90
C MET A 1 -13.67 8.93 -24.20
N LYS A 2 -13.40 10.13 -23.69
CA LYS A 2 -12.25 10.48 -22.87
C LYS A 2 -12.71 10.70 -21.43
N LEU A 3 -12.02 10.07 -20.49
CA LEU A 3 -12.27 10.15 -19.07
C LEU A 3 -11.03 10.70 -18.38
N ILE A 4 -11.21 11.52 -17.35
CA ILE A 4 -10.12 11.94 -16.47
C ILE A 4 -10.40 11.56 -15.03
N ILE A 5 -9.35 11.12 -14.34
CA ILE A 5 -9.35 10.87 -12.89
C ILE A 5 -8.35 11.82 -12.24
N TYR A 6 -8.79 12.69 -11.34
CA TYR A 6 -7.90 13.41 -10.44
C TYR A 6 -7.66 12.59 -9.19
N HIS A 7 -6.39 12.37 -8.83
CA HIS A 7 -6.02 11.59 -7.66
C HIS A 7 -5.00 12.33 -6.79
N SER A 8 -5.40 12.70 -5.56
CA SER A 8 -4.56 13.43 -4.60
C SER A 8 -3.97 12.55 -3.48
N GLY A 9 -4.35 11.28 -3.43
CA GLY A 9 -3.83 10.32 -2.43
C GLY A 9 -2.36 9.92 -2.62
N PHE A 10 -1.84 9.20 -1.64
CA PHE A 10 -0.46 8.72 -1.62
C PHE A 10 -0.25 7.54 -2.61
N ILE A 11 1.00 7.08 -2.75
CA ILE A 11 1.39 5.95 -3.60
C ILE A 11 0.46 4.74 -3.43
N GLY A 12 0.18 4.36 -2.18
CA GLY A 12 -0.68 3.22 -1.87
C GLY A 12 -2.11 3.40 -2.39
N ASP A 13 -2.64 4.62 -2.29
CA ASP A 13 -3.97 4.97 -2.77
C ASP A 13 -4.02 4.90 -4.31
N VAL A 14 -3.00 5.41 -5.00
CA VAL A 14 -2.91 5.32 -6.46
C VAL A 14 -2.85 3.85 -6.91
N ILE A 15 -2.01 3.04 -6.24
CA ILE A 15 -1.84 1.63 -6.55
C ILE A 15 -3.14 0.84 -6.28
N VAL A 16 -3.89 1.15 -5.23
CA VAL A 16 -5.09 0.39 -4.86
C VAL A 16 -6.35 1.04 -5.42
N CYS A 17 -6.73 2.23 -4.93
CA CYS A 17 -7.92 2.96 -5.35
C CYS A 17 -7.89 3.29 -6.85
N GLY A 18 -6.78 3.88 -7.31
CA GLY A 18 -6.62 4.31 -8.70
C GLY A 18 -6.80 3.16 -9.69
N GLN A 19 -6.11 2.03 -9.46
CA GLN A 19 -6.23 0.85 -10.32
C GLN A 19 -7.64 0.23 -10.30
N ASN A 20 -8.24 0.03 -9.13
CA ASN A 20 -9.56 -0.59 -9.05
C ASN A 20 -10.61 0.27 -9.75
N PHE A 21 -10.58 1.57 -9.50
CA PHE A 21 -11.56 2.48 -10.08
C PHE A 21 -11.38 2.60 -11.60
N ALA A 22 -10.15 2.73 -12.07
CA ALA A 22 -9.86 2.77 -13.51
C ALA A 22 -10.26 1.47 -14.23
N ARG A 23 -10.10 0.30 -13.59
CA ARG A 23 -10.56 -0.98 -14.15
C ARG A 23 -12.08 -1.10 -14.17
N ALA A 24 -12.76 -0.63 -13.13
CA ALA A 24 -14.22 -0.58 -13.13
C ALA A 24 -14.75 0.37 -14.21
N LEU A 25 -14.09 1.51 -14.41
CA LEU A 25 -14.38 2.41 -15.52
C LEU A 25 -14.14 1.74 -16.88
N ALA A 26 -13.06 0.98 -17.04
CA ALA A 26 -12.80 0.25 -18.28
C ALA A 26 -13.84 -0.85 -18.55
N LEU A 27 -14.38 -1.51 -17.52
CA LEU A 27 -15.49 -2.46 -17.69
C LEU A 27 -16.80 -1.75 -18.05
N HIS A 28 -17.11 -0.66 -17.36
CA HIS A 28 -18.33 0.09 -17.58
C HIS A 28 -18.31 0.88 -18.90
N PHE A 29 -17.11 1.26 -19.34
CA PHE A 29 -16.85 1.99 -20.59
C PHE A 29 -15.72 1.33 -21.42
N PRO A 30 -15.97 0.22 -22.12
CA PRO A 30 -14.95 -0.64 -22.75
C PRO A 30 -14.04 -0.01 -23.83
N LYS A 31 -14.36 1.21 -24.28
CA LYS A 31 -13.58 1.95 -25.30
C LYS A 31 -13.16 3.34 -24.81
N ALA A 32 -13.30 3.61 -23.52
CA ALA A 32 -12.87 4.87 -22.94
C ALA A 32 -11.35 4.96 -22.91
N LYS A 33 -10.81 6.13 -23.26
CA LYS A 33 -9.44 6.51 -22.91
C LYS A 33 -9.49 7.11 -21.51
N ILE A 34 -8.72 6.57 -20.58
CA ILE A 34 -8.73 7.00 -19.18
C ILE A 34 -7.40 7.69 -18.88
N ASP A 35 -7.44 8.99 -18.72
CA ASP A 35 -6.29 9.78 -18.29
C ASP A 35 -6.32 9.96 -16.77
N ILE A 36 -5.16 10.11 -16.16
CA ILE A 36 -5.04 10.37 -14.72
C ILE A 36 -4.21 11.62 -14.48
N MET A 37 -4.74 12.52 -13.66
CA MET A 37 -3.99 13.64 -13.09
C MET A 37 -3.60 13.32 -11.66
N ILE A 38 -2.32 13.47 -11.36
CA ILE A 38 -1.79 13.31 -10.01
C ILE A 38 -1.25 14.63 -9.49
N GLN A 39 -1.48 14.86 -8.20
CA GLN A 39 -0.96 16.00 -7.49
C GLN A 39 0.57 16.14 -7.64
N SER A 40 1.01 17.37 -7.96
CA SER A 40 2.37 17.78 -8.36
C SER A 40 3.53 17.39 -7.42
N LYS A 41 3.23 16.97 -6.19
CA LYS A 41 4.20 16.75 -5.11
C LYS A 41 4.94 15.41 -5.18
N VAL A 42 4.71 14.57 -6.19
CA VAL A 42 5.30 13.23 -6.29
C VAL A 42 6.21 13.12 -7.52
N SER A 43 7.46 13.54 -7.39
CA SER A 43 8.45 13.59 -8.49
C SER A 43 8.74 12.24 -9.16
N TYR A 44 8.47 11.13 -8.47
CA TYR A 44 8.69 9.76 -8.93
C TYR A 44 7.38 9.03 -9.29
N ILE A 45 6.27 9.74 -9.46
CA ILE A 45 4.96 9.11 -9.67
C ILE A 45 4.87 8.34 -10.98
N LYS A 46 5.60 8.77 -12.02
CA LYS A 46 5.67 8.05 -13.30
C LYS A 46 6.23 6.63 -13.12
N ASP A 47 7.22 6.46 -12.24
CA ASP A 47 7.76 5.13 -11.87
C ASP A 47 6.70 4.24 -11.19
N ILE A 48 5.60 4.79 -10.71
CA ILE A 48 4.51 4.02 -10.09
C ILE A 48 3.38 3.77 -11.07
N ILE A 49 3.01 4.77 -11.87
CA ILE A 49 1.81 4.74 -12.72
C ILE A 49 2.08 4.11 -14.08
N ASP A 50 3.21 4.40 -14.73
CA ASP A 50 3.56 3.80 -16.03
C ASP A 50 3.51 2.25 -15.97
N PRO A 51 4.04 1.60 -14.91
CA PRO A 51 3.95 0.14 -14.74
C PRO A 51 2.56 -0.45 -14.56
N LEU A 52 1.57 0.38 -14.22
CA LEU A 52 0.20 -0.09 -14.05
C LEU A 52 -0.41 -0.44 -15.42
N GLN A 53 0.01 0.26 -16.48
CA GLN A 53 -0.47 0.08 -17.86
C GLN A 53 -1.99 0.17 -18.01
N ILE A 54 -2.64 1.03 -17.21
CA ILE A 54 -4.11 1.22 -17.22
C ILE A 54 -4.51 2.57 -17.84
N PHE A 55 -3.66 3.58 -17.68
CA PHE A 55 -3.96 4.95 -18.07
C PHE A 55 -3.42 5.27 -19.47
N ASN A 56 -4.14 6.10 -20.22
CA ASN A 56 -3.76 6.56 -21.55
C ASN A 56 -2.72 7.69 -21.44
N GLU A 57 -3.01 8.73 -20.65
CA GLU A 57 -2.05 9.80 -20.32
C GLU A 57 -1.94 10.03 -18.80
N ILE A 58 -0.77 10.52 -18.39
CA ILE A 58 -0.46 10.87 -17.01
C ILE A 58 -0.14 12.36 -16.95
N LEU A 59 -1.02 13.11 -16.31
CA LEU A 59 -0.92 14.53 -16.09
C LEU A 59 -0.41 14.81 -14.68
N ILE A 60 0.37 15.86 -14.54
CA ILE A 60 0.87 16.34 -13.25
C ILE A 60 0.28 17.73 -13.03
N GLY A 61 -0.50 17.89 -11.97
CA GLY A 61 -1.22 19.13 -11.68
C GLY A 61 -1.94 19.07 -10.34
N ASP A 62 -2.22 20.21 -9.76
CA ASP A 62 -3.03 20.35 -8.56
C ASP A 62 -4.53 20.39 -8.92
N TYR A 63 -5.40 20.55 -7.92
CA TYR A 63 -6.85 20.52 -8.12
C TYR A 63 -7.34 21.65 -9.06
N ASP A 64 -6.75 22.84 -8.95
CA ASP A 64 -7.09 23.97 -9.81
C ASP A 64 -6.76 23.68 -11.30
N ASP A 65 -5.65 22.99 -11.56
CA ASP A 65 -5.28 22.53 -12.91
C ASP A 65 -6.32 21.55 -13.45
N TYR A 66 -6.79 20.63 -12.59
CA TYR A 66 -7.87 19.70 -12.94
C TYR A 66 -9.17 20.43 -13.28
N GLU A 67 -9.62 21.36 -12.44
CA GLU A 67 -10.84 22.15 -12.70
C GLU A 67 -10.75 22.91 -14.02
N SER A 68 -9.56 23.38 -14.39
CA SER A 68 -9.35 24.10 -15.65
C SER A 68 -9.48 23.23 -16.91
N ILE A 69 -9.31 21.91 -16.81
CA ILE A 69 -9.31 21.00 -17.96
C ILE A 69 -10.44 19.97 -17.95
N GLU A 70 -11.14 19.76 -16.84
CA GLU A 70 -12.12 18.67 -16.73
C GLU A 70 -13.26 18.79 -17.75
N CYS A 71 -13.59 20.01 -18.18
CA CYS A 71 -14.58 20.28 -19.22
C CYS A 71 -14.20 19.77 -20.62
N GLN A 72 -12.92 19.42 -20.82
CA GLN A 72 -12.41 18.82 -22.06
C GLN A 72 -12.64 17.30 -22.13
N TYR A 73 -13.14 16.70 -21.06
CA TYR A 73 -13.40 15.27 -20.93
C TYR A 73 -14.90 14.99 -20.94
N ASP A 74 -15.30 13.81 -21.41
CA ASP A 74 -16.71 13.41 -21.44
C ASP A 74 -17.25 13.11 -20.02
N LYS A 75 -16.38 12.61 -19.14
CA LYS A 75 -16.64 12.52 -17.69
C LYS A 75 -15.35 12.72 -16.92
N SER A 76 -15.49 13.32 -15.73
CA SER A 76 -14.39 13.59 -14.82
C SER A 76 -14.69 12.98 -13.44
N PHE A 77 -13.66 12.49 -12.76
CA PHE A 77 -13.80 11.81 -11.48
C PHE A 77 -12.71 12.25 -10.51
N ILE A 78 -13.05 12.35 -9.23
CA ILE A 78 -12.11 12.73 -8.17
C ILE A 78 -11.94 11.56 -7.20
N LEU A 79 -10.68 11.15 -7.00
CA LEU A 79 -10.20 10.18 -6.03
C LEU A 79 -9.36 10.89 -4.96
N ASP A 80 -10.04 11.43 -3.95
CA ASP A 80 -9.40 12.26 -2.93
C ASP A 80 -9.81 11.83 -1.51
N SER A 81 -8.85 11.34 -0.73
CA SER A 81 -9.04 10.87 0.64
C SER A 81 -9.52 11.95 1.63
N PHE A 82 -9.31 13.23 1.31
CA PHE A 82 -9.77 14.39 2.08
C PHE A 82 -11.18 14.85 1.68
N ILE A 83 -11.58 14.63 0.43
CA ILE A 83 -12.92 14.97 -0.09
C ILE A 83 -13.98 13.93 0.32
N TYR A 84 -13.58 12.67 0.51
CA TYR A 84 -14.48 11.62 1.02
C TYR A 84 -14.21 11.36 2.52
N PRO A 85 -14.96 12.00 3.45
CA PRO A 85 -14.77 11.85 4.90
C PRO A 85 -14.87 10.41 5.42
N GLU A 86 -15.43 9.52 4.60
CA GLU A 86 -15.65 8.11 4.86
C GLU A 86 -14.38 7.26 4.68
N GLY A 87 -13.34 7.78 4.00
CA GLY A 87 -12.07 7.05 3.81
C GLY A 87 -12.23 5.68 3.12
N HIS A 88 -13.29 5.47 2.36
CA HIS A 88 -13.57 4.17 1.78
C HIS A 88 -13.13 4.10 0.32
N LEU A 89 -12.44 3.02 -0.04
CA LEU A 89 -12.22 2.54 -1.41
C LEU A 89 -13.49 2.59 -2.29
N ARG A 90 -14.67 2.56 -1.68
CA ARG A 90 -15.98 2.48 -2.34
C ARG A 90 -16.61 3.84 -2.63
N ALA A 91 -16.22 4.91 -1.94
CA ALA A 91 -16.92 6.19 -2.05
C ALA A 91 -16.89 6.77 -3.49
N PRO A 92 -15.77 6.68 -4.22
CA PRO A 92 -15.74 7.10 -5.63
C PRO A 92 -16.65 6.27 -6.54
N PHE A 93 -16.75 4.96 -6.29
CA PHE A 93 -17.61 4.05 -7.04
C PHE A 93 -19.08 4.41 -6.88
N VAL A 94 -19.51 4.65 -5.63
CA VAL A 94 -20.88 5.06 -5.32
C VAL A 94 -21.22 6.39 -5.99
N LYS A 95 -20.35 7.41 -5.89
CA LYS A 95 -20.60 8.70 -6.54
C LYS A 95 -20.64 8.61 -8.06
N ALA A 96 -19.84 7.71 -8.65
CA ALA A 96 -19.86 7.46 -10.08
C ALA A 96 -21.03 6.58 -10.54
N ASN A 97 -21.85 6.06 -9.61
CA ASN A 97 -22.88 5.04 -9.86
C ASN A 97 -22.30 3.79 -10.56
N ILE A 98 -21.09 3.39 -10.15
CA ILE A 98 -20.38 2.21 -10.65
C ILE A 98 -20.35 1.17 -9.53
N PRO A 99 -20.68 -0.11 -9.81
CA PRO A 99 -20.54 -1.17 -8.83
C PRO A 99 -19.10 -1.28 -8.30
N PHE A 100 -18.95 -1.40 -6.98
CA PHE A 100 -17.64 -1.67 -6.41
C PHE A 100 -17.20 -3.09 -6.71
N GLU A 101 -16.07 -3.22 -7.40
CA GLU A 101 -15.45 -4.49 -7.73
C GLU A 101 -14.00 -4.51 -7.25
N ILE A 102 -13.53 -5.70 -6.87
CA ILE A 102 -12.15 -5.94 -6.46
C ILE A 102 -11.43 -6.57 -7.64
N PHE A 103 -10.40 -5.90 -8.14
CA PHE A 103 -9.62 -6.39 -9.26
C PHE A 103 -8.26 -6.95 -8.81
N PRO A 104 -7.72 -7.96 -9.51
CA PRO A 104 -6.32 -8.33 -9.35
C PRO A 104 -5.42 -7.16 -9.75
N LEU A 105 -4.79 -6.51 -8.77
CA LEU A 105 -3.87 -5.40 -9.01
C LEU A 105 -2.59 -5.87 -9.70
N THR A 106 -2.03 -5.01 -10.55
CA THR A 106 -0.82 -5.33 -11.33
C THR A 106 0.24 -4.27 -11.12
N LEU A 107 1.51 -4.69 -11.16
CA LEU A 107 2.66 -3.79 -11.15
C LEU A 107 3.75 -4.40 -12.03
N LYS A 108 3.97 -3.85 -13.23
CA LYS A 108 4.91 -4.42 -14.20
C LYS A 108 6.34 -4.00 -13.94
N ILE A 109 7.21 -4.97 -13.69
CA ILE A 109 8.64 -4.74 -13.50
C ILE A 109 9.37 -5.05 -14.81
N SER A 110 10.19 -4.11 -15.31
CA SER A 110 10.94 -4.32 -16.55
C SER A 110 12.24 -5.10 -16.32
N LYS A 111 12.82 -5.62 -17.40
CA LYS A 111 14.12 -6.28 -17.39
C LYS A 111 15.24 -5.39 -16.82
N LYS A 112 15.15 -4.07 -17.00
CA LYS A 112 16.12 -3.12 -16.45
C LYS A 112 16.12 -3.17 -14.92
N GLN A 113 14.96 -3.06 -14.28
CA GLN A 113 14.86 -3.09 -12.82
C GLN A 113 15.24 -4.48 -12.26
N ILE A 114 14.86 -5.56 -12.95
CA ILE A 114 15.30 -6.91 -12.58
C ILE A 114 16.82 -7.04 -12.65
N GLY A 115 17.47 -6.47 -13.66
CA GLY A 115 18.93 -6.46 -13.81
C GLY A 115 19.64 -5.73 -12.66
N VAL A 116 19.12 -4.58 -12.22
CA VAL A 116 19.63 -3.86 -11.04
C VAL A 116 19.52 -4.71 -9.79
N ALA A 117 18.34 -5.29 -9.53
CA ALA A 117 18.13 -6.18 -8.40
C ALA A 117 19.09 -7.38 -8.40
N SER A 118 19.24 -8.04 -9.55
CA SER A 118 20.18 -9.16 -9.71
C SER A 118 21.63 -8.77 -9.46
N LYS A 119 22.06 -7.58 -9.87
CA LYS A 119 23.42 -7.07 -9.59
C LYS A 119 23.64 -6.89 -8.09
N ILE A 120 22.65 -6.33 -7.38
CA ILE A 120 22.72 -6.13 -5.93
C ILE A 120 22.85 -7.49 -5.22
N ILE A 121 21.94 -8.42 -5.51
CA ILE A 121 21.96 -9.77 -4.90
C ILE A 121 23.27 -10.50 -5.19
N LYS A 122 23.79 -10.45 -6.42
CA LYS A 122 25.07 -11.10 -6.78
C LYS A 122 26.26 -10.54 -6.01
N ASN A 123 26.24 -9.25 -5.67
CA ASN A 123 27.31 -8.59 -4.95
C ASN A 123 27.16 -8.72 -3.42
N MET A 124 26.07 -9.32 -2.94
CA MET A 124 25.94 -9.70 -1.54
C MET A 124 26.63 -11.05 -1.34
N SER A 125 27.43 -11.18 -0.28
CA SER A 125 28.05 -12.44 0.13
C SER A 125 26.99 -13.39 0.72
N ILE A 126 26.10 -13.90 -0.13
CA ILE A 126 25.03 -14.81 0.25
C ILE A 126 25.60 -16.22 0.25
N SER A 127 25.67 -16.85 1.43
CA SER A 127 26.03 -18.26 1.54
C SER A 127 25.02 -19.13 0.79
N MET A 128 25.50 -20.20 0.15
CA MET A 128 24.65 -21.11 -0.59
C MET A 128 23.53 -21.67 0.31
N GLY A 129 22.27 -21.52 -0.13
CA GLY A 129 21.09 -21.95 0.63
C GLY A 129 20.59 -20.95 1.68
N SER A 130 21.26 -19.82 1.86
CA SER A 130 20.77 -18.78 2.77
C SER A 130 19.53 -18.08 2.24
N LYS A 131 18.57 -17.90 3.14
CA LYS A 131 17.36 -17.13 2.93
C LYS A 131 17.67 -15.64 2.85
N ILE A 132 16.91 -14.91 2.03
CA ILE A 132 17.02 -13.46 1.86
C ILE A 132 15.76 -12.81 2.42
N ILE A 133 15.93 -11.88 3.36
CA ILE A 133 14.83 -11.05 3.88
C ILE A 133 15.04 -9.62 3.40
N ALA A 134 14.07 -9.11 2.66
CA ALA A 134 13.97 -7.69 2.37
C ALA A 134 13.33 -6.97 3.56
N ILE A 135 14.03 -6.05 4.20
CA ILE A 135 13.51 -5.28 5.33
C ILE A 135 13.39 -3.81 4.99
N GLN A 136 12.27 -3.21 5.36
CA GLN A 136 12.04 -1.78 5.19
C GLN A 136 12.93 -0.95 6.14
N ASP A 137 13.57 0.11 5.62
CA ASP A 137 14.50 0.96 6.37
C ASP A 137 13.77 1.88 7.35
N ASP A 138 12.65 2.48 6.93
CA ASP A 138 11.92 3.52 7.66
C ASP A 138 10.81 2.98 8.57
N MET A 139 10.97 1.75 9.07
CA MET A 139 10.02 1.13 10.01
C MET A 139 9.83 1.96 11.30
N ASN A 140 10.86 2.70 11.71
CA ASN A 140 10.85 3.55 12.91
C ASN A 140 9.85 4.72 12.85
N ARG A 141 9.29 5.01 11.67
CA ARG A 141 8.20 5.98 11.52
C ARG A 141 6.91 5.57 12.21
N LYS A 142 6.69 4.26 12.40
CA LYS A 142 5.46 3.70 12.98
C LYS A 142 5.73 2.68 14.10
N TRP A 143 6.99 2.37 14.37
CA TRP A 143 7.41 1.41 15.38
C TRP A 143 8.64 1.94 16.13
N ASP A 144 8.88 1.46 17.35
CA ASP A 144 9.99 1.96 18.18
C ASP A 144 11.36 1.66 17.53
N GLU A 145 12.25 2.64 17.51
CA GLU A 145 13.57 2.52 16.88
C GLU A 145 14.41 1.40 17.52
N LYS A 146 14.41 1.27 18.85
CA LYS A 146 15.15 0.20 19.53
C LYS A 146 14.60 -1.17 19.15
N LYS A 147 13.27 -1.29 19.01
CA LYS A 147 12.62 -2.51 18.51
C LYS A 147 12.98 -2.83 17.07
N VAL A 148 13.06 -1.83 16.20
CA VAL A 148 13.48 -1.99 14.80
C VAL A 148 14.92 -2.53 14.73
N GLU A 149 15.83 -1.92 15.49
CA GLU A 149 17.24 -2.36 15.52
C GLU A 149 17.40 -3.74 16.15
N GLU A 150 16.65 -4.05 17.21
CA GLU A 150 16.62 -5.39 17.79
C GLU A 150 16.09 -6.43 16.78
N LEU A 151 15.01 -6.11 16.05
CA LEU A 151 14.46 -6.99 15.02
C LEU A 151 15.51 -7.24 13.91
N LYS A 152 16.13 -6.18 13.37
CA LYS A 152 17.20 -6.28 12.36
C LYS A 152 18.34 -7.19 12.83
N SER A 153 18.80 -7.00 14.07
CA SER A 153 19.87 -7.78 14.69
C SER A 153 19.50 -9.25 14.87
N ARG A 154 18.24 -9.57 15.20
CA ARG A 154 17.78 -10.96 15.30
C ARG A 154 17.63 -11.61 13.93
N LEU A 155 17.08 -10.90 12.95
CA LEU A 155 16.87 -11.42 11.60
C LEU A 155 18.20 -11.69 10.86
N SER A 156 19.21 -10.86 11.07
CA SER A 156 20.54 -11.04 10.45
C SER A 156 21.27 -12.30 10.90
N LYS A 157 20.86 -12.92 12.01
CA LYS A 157 21.39 -14.21 12.48
C LYS A 157 20.84 -15.43 11.74
N ILE A 158 19.69 -15.28 11.07
CA ILE A 158 18.96 -16.40 10.44
C ILE A 158 18.82 -16.27 8.92
N ALA A 159 19.15 -15.10 8.36
CA ALA A 159 19.01 -14.80 6.94
C ALA A 159 19.95 -13.66 6.52
N THR A 160 20.22 -13.57 5.22
CA THR A 160 20.83 -12.38 4.64
C THR A 160 19.80 -11.26 4.56
N ILE A 161 20.12 -10.10 5.12
CA ILE A 161 19.24 -8.93 5.11
C ILE A 161 19.58 -8.03 3.94
N VAL A 162 18.57 -7.68 3.14
CA VAL A 162 18.63 -6.59 2.16
C VAL A 162 17.71 -5.47 2.62
N VAL A 163 18.28 -4.29 2.86
CA VAL A 163 17.52 -3.12 3.34
C VAL A 163 16.88 -2.41 2.15
N ILE A 164 15.62 -2.01 2.26
CA ILE A 164 14.84 -1.33 1.23
C ILE A 164 14.28 -0.02 1.77
N GLY A 165 14.48 1.08 1.05
CA GLY A 165 13.90 2.37 1.44
C GLY A 165 14.24 3.49 0.47
N PRO A 166 13.51 4.62 0.51
CA PRO A 166 13.62 5.71 -0.46
C PRO A 166 14.99 6.41 -0.47
N LYS A 167 15.79 6.24 0.59
CA LYS A 167 17.12 6.85 0.72
C LYS A 167 18.25 5.81 0.76
N VAL A 168 17.93 4.53 0.60
CA VAL A 168 18.91 3.45 0.70
C VAL A 168 19.73 3.38 -0.58
N VAL A 169 21.05 3.50 -0.44
CA VAL A 169 22.02 3.33 -1.53
C VAL A 169 22.78 2.03 -1.30
N HIS A 170 22.70 1.09 -2.24
CA HIS A 170 23.48 -0.14 -2.21
C HIS A 170 24.83 0.07 -2.90
N ASN A 171 25.89 -0.61 -2.42
CA ASN A 171 27.26 -0.49 -2.94
C ASN A 171 27.39 -0.68 -4.47
N SER A 172 26.42 -1.35 -5.10
CA SER A 172 26.40 -1.61 -6.55
C SER A 172 25.76 -0.50 -7.39
N CYS A 173 25.26 0.54 -6.73
CA CYS A 173 24.46 1.62 -7.27
C CYS A 173 25.04 2.99 -6.87
N SER A 174 24.94 3.97 -7.75
CA SER A 174 25.43 5.34 -7.52
C SER A 174 24.36 6.27 -6.94
N ALA A 175 23.12 5.81 -6.81
CA ALA A 175 21.98 6.57 -6.34
C ALA A 175 21.01 5.65 -5.56
N PRO A 176 20.07 6.21 -4.78
CA PRO A 176 19.00 5.44 -4.17
C PRO A 176 18.19 4.69 -5.23
N LEU A 177 17.66 3.53 -4.87
CA LEU A 177 16.79 2.77 -5.77
C LEU A 177 15.49 3.54 -6.02
N THR A 178 15.04 3.52 -7.28
CA THR A 178 13.66 3.88 -7.62
C THR A 178 12.67 2.93 -6.91
N PHE A 179 11.39 3.32 -6.91
CA PHE A 179 10.32 2.47 -6.39
C PHE A 179 10.34 1.08 -7.05
N LEU A 180 10.40 1.01 -8.39
CA LEU A 180 10.37 -0.27 -9.10
C LEU A 180 11.63 -1.10 -8.93
N GLU A 181 12.81 -0.46 -8.80
CA GLU A 181 14.04 -1.20 -8.49
C GLU A 181 13.98 -1.81 -7.09
N SER A 182 13.39 -1.08 -6.14
CA SER A 182 13.12 -1.59 -4.79
C SER A 182 12.16 -2.76 -4.83
N VAL A 183 11.05 -2.67 -5.60
CA VAL A 183 10.11 -3.80 -5.78
C VAL A 183 10.79 -4.98 -6.48
N ALA A 184 11.61 -4.73 -7.50
CA ALA A 184 12.36 -5.78 -8.19
C ALA A 184 13.35 -6.49 -7.27
N LEU A 185 13.97 -5.75 -6.34
CA LEU A 185 14.85 -6.31 -5.31
C LEU A 185 14.07 -7.14 -4.29
N ILE A 186 12.89 -6.66 -3.89
CA ILE A 186 11.97 -7.41 -3.02
C ILE A 186 11.56 -8.73 -3.69
N GLN A 187 11.29 -8.77 -5.00
CA GLN A 187 10.98 -10.01 -5.73
C GLN A 187 12.08 -11.08 -5.68
N LYS A 188 13.32 -10.69 -5.36
CA LYS A 188 14.44 -11.62 -5.21
C LYS A 188 14.57 -12.17 -3.79
N ALA A 189 13.84 -11.60 -2.83
CA ALA A 189 13.83 -12.05 -1.44
C ALA A 189 12.84 -13.21 -1.24
N ASP A 190 13.11 -14.05 -0.23
CA ASP A 190 12.15 -15.06 0.22
C ASP A 190 10.97 -14.41 0.97
N LEU A 191 11.22 -13.28 1.62
CA LEU A 191 10.26 -12.59 2.49
C LEU A 191 10.50 -11.07 2.49
N PHE A 192 9.42 -10.30 2.54
CA PHE A 192 9.46 -8.87 2.87
C PHE A 192 8.92 -8.60 4.27
N VAL A 193 9.62 -7.75 5.02
CA VAL A 193 9.29 -7.35 6.40
C VAL A 193 9.23 -5.82 6.47
N GLY A 194 8.14 -5.26 7.01
CA GLY A 194 8.02 -3.81 7.09
C GLY A 194 6.81 -3.28 7.84
N ILE A 195 6.47 -2.04 7.53
CA ILE A 195 5.27 -1.33 8.02
C ILE A 195 4.38 -0.99 6.84
N ASP A 196 3.10 -0.74 7.10
CA ASP A 196 2.21 -0.24 6.06
C ASP A 196 2.70 1.10 5.47
N SER A 197 3.02 1.09 4.19
CA SER A 197 3.65 2.19 3.46
C SER A 197 3.59 1.94 1.95
N GLY A 198 3.92 2.95 1.14
CA GLY A 198 3.92 2.82 -0.33
C GLY A 198 4.73 1.62 -0.84
N ILE A 199 5.92 1.37 -0.28
CA ILE A 199 6.75 0.24 -0.71
C ILE A 199 6.14 -1.12 -0.34
N ALA A 200 5.36 -1.19 0.74
CA ALA A 200 4.66 -2.40 1.13
C ALA A 200 3.55 -2.81 0.13
N HIS A 201 2.92 -1.84 -0.55
CA HIS A 201 2.04 -2.13 -1.69
C HIS A 201 2.82 -2.73 -2.85
N GLY A 202 3.98 -2.18 -3.18
CA GLY A 202 4.88 -2.75 -4.17
C GLY A 202 5.28 -4.19 -3.82
N ALA A 203 5.70 -4.43 -2.57
CA ALA A 203 6.07 -5.75 -2.06
C ALA A 203 4.94 -6.77 -2.21
N ALA A 204 3.72 -6.43 -1.76
CA ALA A 204 2.58 -7.33 -1.84
C ALA A 204 2.20 -7.68 -3.30
N LEU A 205 2.22 -6.69 -4.20
CA LEU A 205 1.93 -6.91 -5.62
C LEU A 205 3.04 -7.62 -6.38
N SER A 206 4.27 -7.56 -5.86
CA SER A 206 5.42 -8.22 -6.46
C SER A 206 5.33 -9.74 -6.45
N GLY A 207 4.45 -10.30 -5.61
CA GLY A 207 4.30 -11.73 -5.40
C GLY A 207 5.07 -12.25 -4.19
N THR A 208 5.98 -11.45 -3.63
CA THR A 208 6.78 -11.81 -2.44
C THR A 208 5.86 -11.95 -1.22
N GLN A 209 6.10 -12.96 -0.39
CA GLN A 209 5.41 -13.09 0.90
C GLN A 209 5.75 -11.86 1.76
N THR A 210 4.75 -11.24 2.38
CA THR A 210 4.91 -9.94 3.05
C THR A 210 4.39 -10.04 4.46
N ILE A 211 5.18 -9.60 5.44
CA ILE A 211 4.80 -9.50 6.85
C ILE A 211 4.90 -8.03 7.28
N LEU A 212 3.78 -7.44 7.68
CA LEU A 212 3.70 -6.03 8.03
C LEU A 212 3.11 -5.77 9.40
N ILE A 213 3.49 -4.64 9.98
CA ILE A 213 2.65 -3.91 10.93
C ILE A 213 1.66 -3.06 10.11
N PRO A 214 0.34 -3.33 10.16
CA PRO A 214 -0.68 -2.66 9.35
C PRO A 214 -0.94 -1.20 9.83
N PRO A 215 -1.77 -0.42 9.12
CA PRO A 215 -2.04 0.97 9.50
C PRO A 215 -2.76 1.09 10.85
N ILE A 216 -2.64 2.29 11.43
CA ILE A 216 -3.23 2.68 12.72
C ILE A 216 -4.77 2.53 12.73
N HIS A 217 -5.41 2.62 11.55
CA HIS A 217 -6.87 2.59 11.38
C HIS A 217 -7.27 1.61 10.27
N PRO A 218 -7.58 0.34 10.58
CA PRO A 218 -8.04 -0.62 9.57
C PRO A 218 -9.44 -0.30 9.00
N GLU A 219 -10.21 0.57 9.66
CA GLU A 219 -11.55 0.99 9.23
C GLU A 219 -11.55 1.98 8.05
N SER A 220 -10.41 2.65 7.78
CA SER A 220 -10.27 3.62 6.69
C SER A 220 -9.24 3.20 5.63
N TRP A 221 -8.49 2.11 5.84
CA TRP A 221 -7.40 1.71 4.97
C TRP A 221 -7.33 0.18 4.94
N ILE A 222 -7.56 -0.42 3.77
CA ILE A 222 -7.19 -1.83 3.58
C ILE A 222 -5.68 -1.89 3.45
N SER A 223 -5.01 -2.62 4.34
CA SER A 223 -3.56 -2.77 4.23
C SER A 223 -3.21 -3.49 2.92
N PRO A 224 -2.01 -3.25 2.35
CA PRO A 224 -1.61 -3.90 1.11
C PRO A 224 -1.66 -5.43 1.17
N THR A 225 -1.34 -6.00 2.33
CA THR A 225 -1.40 -7.45 2.59
C THR A 225 -2.84 -7.97 2.61
N GLU A 226 -3.76 -7.27 3.27
CA GLU A 226 -5.18 -7.62 3.28
C GLU A 226 -5.77 -7.55 1.88
N TYR A 227 -5.47 -6.49 1.14
CA TYR A 227 -5.94 -6.35 -0.23
C TYR A 227 -5.41 -7.47 -1.13
N ALA A 228 -4.10 -7.71 -1.10
CA ALA A 228 -3.48 -8.76 -1.92
C ALA A 228 -4.04 -10.15 -1.58
N ASN A 229 -4.35 -10.40 -0.30
CA ASN A 229 -4.96 -11.65 0.14
C ASN A 229 -6.37 -11.89 -0.39
N LEU A 230 -7.13 -10.85 -0.76
CA LEU A 230 -8.46 -11.01 -1.37
C LEU A 230 -8.41 -11.77 -2.70
N ASN A 231 -7.27 -11.69 -3.39
CA ASN A 231 -7.08 -12.28 -4.72
C ASN A 231 -6.13 -13.50 -4.70
N ARG A 232 -5.61 -13.91 -3.53
CA ARG A 232 -4.63 -15.01 -3.41
C ARG A 232 -5.27 -16.31 -2.94
N LYS A 233 -4.91 -17.41 -3.61
CA LYS A 233 -5.33 -18.77 -3.24
C LYS A 233 -4.32 -19.47 -2.31
N GLU A 234 -3.03 -19.14 -2.40
CA GLU A 234 -1.94 -19.79 -1.64
C GLU A 234 -0.90 -18.75 -1.16
N LYS A 235 -0.29 -19.01 0.02
CA LYS A 235 0.60 -18.12 0.79
C LYS A 235 0.03 -16.72 1.07
N LYS A 236 -0.63 -16.60 2.23
CA LYS A 236 -1.29 -15.36 2.67
C LYS A 236 -0.26 -14.42 3.27
N HIS A 237 -0.15 -13.20 2.76
CA HIS A 237 0.60 -12.14 3.43
C HIS A 237 0.05 -11.94 4.85
N ILE A 238 0.89 -11.50 5.78
CA ILE A 238 0.56 -11.43 7.20
C ILE A 238 0.56 -9.98 7.68
N SER A 239 -0.51 -9.60 8.36
CA SER A 239 -0.61 -8.35 9.10
C SER A 239 -0.53 -8.66 10.60
N ILE A 240 0.57 -8.26 11.25
CA ILE A 240 0.76 -8.42 12.68
C ILE A 240 0.00 -7.32 13.40
N ARG A 241 -1.02 -7.70 14.16
CA ARG A 241 -1.85 -6.78 14.92
C ARG A 241 -1.52 -6.86 16.41
N PRO A 242 -1.70 -5.78 17.17
CA PRO A 242 -1.69 -5.84 18.63
C PRO A 242 -2.76 -6.81 19.13
N ASP A 243 -2.55 -7.38 20.32
CA ASP A 243 -3.59 -8.15 21.01
C ASP A 243 -4.85 -7.32 21.23
N LYS A 244 -5.98 -8.01 21.40
CA LYS A 244 -7.30 -7.36 21.51
C LYS A 244 -7.35 -6.34 22.63
N GLU A 245 -6.71 -6.59 23.77
CA GLU A 245 -6.67 -5.64 24.90
C GLU A 245 -5.78 -4.41 24.62
N ASN A 246 -4.86 -4.54 23.68
CA ASN A 246 -3.88 -3.52 23.32
C ASN A 246 -4.24 -2.72 22.07
N PHE A 247 -5.24 -3.17 21.32
CA PHE A 247 -5.69 -2.56 20.09
C PHE A 247 -6.35 -1.20 20.34
N CYS A 248 -5.86 -0.15 19.67
CA CYS A 248 -6.32 1.23 19.80
C CYS A 248 -7.36 1.65 18.74
N GLY A 249 -7.82 0.73 17.89
CA GLY A 249 -8.91 0.99 16.92
C GLY A 249 -10.26 0.45 17.40
N HIS A 250 -11.36 0.84 16.73
CA HIS A 250 -12.70 0.41 17.09
C HIS A 250 -13.18 -0.78 16.24
N TYR A 251 -13.02 -2.00 16.74
CA TYR A 251 -13.53 -3.24 16.10
C TYR A 251 -15.07 -3.27 15.90
N PHE A 252 -15.83 -2.42 16.60
CA PHE A 252 -17.30 -2.45 16.61
C PHE A 252 -17.98 -1.77 15.41
N CYS A 253 -17.25 -0.98 14.60
CA CYS A 253 -17.82 -0.31 13.43
C CYS A 253 -17.85 -1.19 12.18
N LEU A 254 -17.32 -2.41 12.25
CA LEU A 254 -17.32 -3.41 11.17
C LEU A 254 -18.18 -4.61 11.54
N LYS A 255 -19.49 -4.40 11.79
CA LYS A 255 -20.41 -5.54 11.76
C LYS A 255 -20.64 -5.92 10.30
N GLY A 256 -20.10 -7.07 9.92
CA GLY A 256 -20.49 -7.74 8.69
C GLY A 256 -21.99 -8.00 8.68
N ASP A 257 -22.66 -7.73 7.58
CA ASP A 257 -24.01 -8.18 7.32
C ASP A 257 -24.02 -9.67 7.00
N LYS A 258 -25.21 -10.28 7.01
CA LYS A 258 -25.39 -11.72 6.77
C LYS A 258 -25.04 -12.16 5.33
N ARG A 259 -24.67 -11.23 4.45
CA ARG A 259 -24.31 -11.47 3.04
C ARG A 259 -22.80 -11.28 2.80
N GLY A 260 -22.02 -11.06 3.86
CA GLY A 260 -20.57 -10.81 3.75
C GLY A 260 -20.20 -9.37 3.39
N GLY A 261 -21.16 -8.44 3.36
CA GLY A 261 -20.89 -7.00 3.27
C GLY A 261 -20.60 -6.39 4.64
N THR A 262 -20.04 -5.19 4.71
CA THR A 262 -20.12 -4.34 5.91
C THR A 262 -21.40 -3.50 5.79
N ASN A 263 -22.25 -3.48 6.81
CA ASN A 263 -23.43 -2.59 6.77
C ASN A 263 -22.95 -1.15 6.60
N PRO A 264 -23.48 -0.37 5.63
CA PRO A 264 -23.19 1.05 5.56
C PRO A 264 -23.67 1.70 6.87
N PRO A 265 -22.93 2.67 7.43
CA PRO A 265 -23.39 3.34 8.63
C PRO A 265 -24.67 4.12 8.29
N HIS A 266 -25.78 3.82 8.96
CA HIS A 266 -27.00 4.61 8.83
C HIS A 266 -26.76 6.01 9.42
N GLY A 267 -26.96 7.06 8.60
CA GLY A 267 -26.87 8.46 9.03
C GLY A 267 -26.20 9.37 8.01
N ASP A 268 -26.38 10.68 8.19
CA ASP A 268 -25.66 11.72 7.43
C ASP A 268 -24.14 11.44 7.47
N PRO A 269 -23.49 11.15 6.34
CA PRO A 269 -22.07 10.78 6.30
C PRO A 269 -21.13 11.88 6.82
N LYS A 270 -21.59 13.14 6.93
CA LYS A 270 -20.85 14.21 7.64
C LYS A 270 -20.87 14.02 9.17
N LYS A 271 -21.84 13.27 9.70
CA LYS A 271 -22.06 12.97 11.11
C LYS A 271 -21.65 11.55 11.49
N THR A 272 -21.33 10.67 10.53
CA THR A 272 -20.93 9.27 10.79
C THR A 272 -19.41 9.04 10.75
N LYS A 273 -18.59 10.07 11.04
CA LYS A 273 -17.26 9.84 11.60
C LYS A 273 -17.43 9.57 13.09
N CYS A 274 -17.48 8.30 13.51
CA CYS A 274 -17.56 7.83 14.92
C CYS A 274 -17.49 8.98 15.96
N PRO A 275 -18.60 9.73 16.18
CA PRO A 275 -18.52 11.06 16.80
C PRO A 275 -18.16 10.98 18.28
N ILE A 276 -18.42 9.82 18.87
CA ILE A 276 -18.36 9.60 20.31
C ILE A 276 -16.92 9.56 20.81
N PHE A 277 -15.92 9.30 19.95
CA PHE A 277 -14.53 9.11 20.41
C PHE A 277 -13.50 10.10 19.85
N LYS A 278 -13.84 10.88 18.81
CA LYS A 278 -12.95 11.95 18.32
C LYS A 278 -12.72 13.08 19.34
N LYS A 279 -13.67 13.30 20.27
CA LYS A 279 -13.53 14.29 21.36
C LYS A 279 -12.86 13.73 22.62
N LYS A 280 -12.88 12.42 22.85
CA LYS A 280 -12.29 11.78 24.05
C LYS A 280 -10.89 11.21 23.81
N TYR A 281 -10.59 10.82 22.57
CA TYR A 281 -9.30 10.30 22.13
C TYR A 281 -8.81 11.09 20.91
N LEU A 282 -8.50 12.38 21.12
CA LEU A 282 -7.27 12.89 20.52
C LEU A 282 -6.19 11.88 20.93
N PHE A 283 -5.51 11.24 19.98
CA PHE A 283 -4.40 10.32 20.25
C PHE A 283 -3.34 11.05 21.08
N LYS A 284 -3.53 11.10 22.40
CA LYS A 284 -2.61 11.67 23.40
C LYS A 284 -1.65 10.59 23.92
N GLY A 285 -1.41 9.54 23.12
CA GLY A 285 -0.56 8.42 23.49
C GLY A 285 0.03 7.72 22.26
N GLU A 286 1.08 6.93 22.50
CA GLU A 286 1.77 6.14 21.49
C GLU A 286 0.80 5.20 20.76
N SER A 287 0.94 5.09 19.43
CA SER A 287 0.20 4.16 18.59
C SER A 287 0.17 2.75 19.21
N CYS A 288 -0.97 2.05 19.25
CA CYS A 288 -1.03 0.67 19.77
C CYS A 288 -0.10 -0.30 19.05
N PHE A 289 0.31 0.03 17.82
CA PHE A 289 1.30 -0.74 17.08
C PHE A 289 2.70 -0.66 17.72
N MET A 290 2.99 0.38 18.50
CA MET A 290 4.16 0.46 19.37
C MET A 290 4.16 -0.62 20.44
N LYS A 291 3.01 -1.18 20.80
CA LYS A 291 2.91 -2.27 21.80
C LYS A 291 3.27 -3.64 21.22
N ILE A 292 3.30 -3.79 19.89
CA ILE A 292 3.77 -5.04 19.27
C ILE A 292 5.24 -5.26 19.71
N GLY A 293 5.50 -6.40 20.31
CA GLY A 293 6.83 -6.81 20.75
C GLY A 293 7.66 -7.35 19.60
N VAL A 294 8.99 -7.19 19.68
CA VAL A 294 9.95 -7.75 18.71
C VAL A 294 9.77 -9.25 18.56
N GLU A 295 9.52 -9.94 19.67
CA GLU A 295 9.36 -11.39 19.72
C GLU A 295 8.20 -11.89 18.86
N VAL A 296 7.06 -11.18 18.86
CA VAL A 296 5.88 -11.54 18.05
C VAL A 296 6.22 -11.43 16.57
N PHE A 297 6.89 -10.33 16.19
CA PHE A 297 7.33 -10.12 14.82
C PHE A 297 8.31 -11.20 14.38
N TYR A 298 9.37 -11.40 15.17
CA TYR A 298 10.43 -12.34 14.89
C TYR A 298 9.92 -13.79 14.76
N LYS A 299 9.06 -14.25 15.67
CA LYS A 299 8.44 -15.59 15.59
C LYS A 299 7.59 -15.77 14.33
N THR A 300 6.87 -14.73 13.94
CA THR A 300 6.07 -14.75 12.70
C THR A 300 6.98 -14.89 11.49
N VAL A 301 8.12 -14.18 11.46
CA VAL A 301 9.11 -14.30 10.39
C VAL A 301 9.70 -15.70 10.32
N ILE A 302 10.14 -16.28 11.45
CA ILE A 302 10.68 -17.65 11.48
C ILE A 302 9.69 -18.65 10.90
N LYS A 303 8.44 -18.61 11.37
CA LYS A 303 7.38 -19.55 10.97
C LYS A 303 7.13 -19.54 9.46
N GLU A 304 7.25 -18.39 8.81
CA GLU A 304 6.99 -18.28 7.37
C GLU A 304 8.22 -18.55 6.51
N LEU A 305 9.41 -18.49 7.11
CA LEU A 305 10.68 -18.67 6.42
C LEU A 305 11.15 -20.13 6.40
N TYR A 306 10.77 -20.92 7.42
CA TYR A 306 11.16 -22.32 7.65
C TYR A 306 9.95 -23.20 7.92
#